data_AF-A0AB34ZG40-F1
#
_entry.id   AF-A0AB34ZG40-F1
#
_cell.length_a   1.000
_cell.length_b   1.000
_cell.length_c   1.000
_cell.angle_alpha   90.00
_cell.angle_beta   90.00
_cell.angle_gamma   90.00
#
_symmetry.space_group_name_H-M   'P 1'
#
loop_
_entity.id
_entity.type
_entity.pdbx_description
1 polymer ?
#
loop_
_entity_poly.entity_id
_entity_poly.type
_entity_poly.pdbx_seq_one_letter_code
_entity_poly.pdbx_strand_id
1 'polypeptide(L)'
;MALRSLLSVSLLASVACGLLACGKQAAPDSHPDAAAAAPQAPAGASIAPVPSVPSVPSLDGASQAASTGERPTLMITSTGGTVSCEGHNVDLTGQNANLVLKGACGTVAVLGQHAIVHIEHAEAVRLVGDDAQLTLAGDARTVEVLSRSSMLKAGRIDTLLVPGDNNQVQAQAIASATLHGRGNRITQQSGNAVLNDYGSDNQISTR
;
A
#
# COMPACT_ATOMS: atom_id res chain seq x y z
N MET A 1 -28.93 -42.75 23.85
CA MET A 1 -28.28 -42.45 25.14
C MET A 1 -26.78 -42.66 24.94
N ALA A 2 -25.85 -41.75 25.16
CA ALA A 2 -25.87 -40.57 26.01
C ALA A 2 -25.01 -39.45 25.40
N LEU A 3 -25.52 -38.23 25.60
CA LEU A 3 -24.95 -36.94 25.33
C LEU A 3 -23.85 -36.66 26.37
N ARG A 4 -22.65 -36.21 25.97
CA ARG A 4 -21.69 -35.60 26.91
C ARG A 4 -21.15 -34.30 26.35
N SER A 5 -21.90 -33.26 26.72
CA SER A 5 -21.54 -31.85 26.79
C SER A 5 -20.28 -31.69 27.65
N LEU A 6 -19.26 -30.99 27.14
CA LEU A 6 -18.15 -30.47 27.95
C LEU A 6 -18.14 -28.96 27.82
N LEU A 7 -18.56 -28.35 28.93
CA LEU A 7 -18.65 -26.93 29.18
C LEU A 7 -17.27 -26.27 29.18
N SER A 8 -17.27 -25.10 28.55
CA SER A 8 -16.40 -23.95 28.74
C SER A 8 -16.23 -23.55 30.21
N VAL A 9 -14.99 -23.29 30.62
CA VAL A 9 -14.68 -22.45 31.80
C VAL A 9 -13.55 -21.50 31.40
N SER A 10 -13.95 -20.28 31.06
CA SER A 10 -13.08 -19.11 30.97
C SER A 10 -12.90 -18.55 32.37
N LEU A 11 -11.66 -18.33 32.81
CA LEU A 11 -11.38 -17.53 34.01
C LEU A 11 -10.35 -16.45 33.67
N LEU A 12 -10.87 -15.23 33.46
CA LEU A 12 -10.09 -13.99 33.43
C LEU A 12 -9.64 -13.66 34.86
N ALA A 13 -8.38 -13.29 35.02
CA ALA A 13 -7.90 -12.57 36.20
C ALA A 13 -7.22 -11.28 35.73
N SER A 14 -7.98 -10.19 35.83
CA SER A 14 -7.51 -8.81 35.69
C SER A 14 -7.03 -8.32 37.07
N VAL A 15 -5.79 -7.85 37.18
CA VAL A 15 -5.37 -7.01 38.30
C VAL A 15 -4.59 -5.82 37.73
N ALA A 16 -5.23 -4.65 37.82
CA ALA A 16 -4.60 -3.35 37.71
C ALA A 16 -4.55 -2.74 39.10
N CYS A 17 -3.37 -2.32 39.56
CA CYS A 17 -3.21 -1.18 40.49
C CYS A 17 -1.72 -0.88 40.67
N GLY A 18 -1.33 0.39 40.56
CA GLY A 18 0.01 0.86 40.87
C GLY A 18 0.24 2.31 40.48
N LEU A 19 -0.32 3.24 41.27
CA LEU A 19 0.00 4.66 41.22
C LEU A 19 1.44 4.94 41.70
N LEU A 20 2.12 5.87 41.04
CA LEU A 20 3.13 6.82 41.55
C LEU A 20 3.33 7.84 40.43
N ALA A 21 3.63 9.13 40.61
CA ALA A 21 3.54 10.13 41.65
C ALA A 21 4.07 11.42 40.98
N CYS A 22 3.62 12.58 41.46
CA CYS A 22 3.95 13.92 40.95
C CYS A 22 5.46 14.20 40.80
N GLY A 23 5.82 14.97 39.77
CA GLY A 23 7.16 15.53 39.58
C GLY A 23 7.17 16.77 38.70
N LYS A 24 7.16 17.93 39.38
CA LYS A 24 7.35 19.34 38.99
C LYS A 24 8.13 19.71 37.71
N GLN A 25 7.62 20.78 37.06
CA GLN A 25 8.26 21.97 36.47
C GLN A 25 9.78 21.97 36.14
N ALA A 26 10.14 22.43 34.95
CA ALA A 26 10.91 23.67 34.74
C ALA A 26 11.10 23.98 33.24
N ALA A 27 10.62 25.14 32.80
CA ALA A 27 11.16 25.83 31.63
C ALA A 27 12.46 26.55 32.04
N PRO A 28 13.37 26.75 31.08
CA PRO A 28 13.96 28.08 30.97
C PRO A 28 14.01 28.58 29.52
N ASP A 29 13.56 29.82 29.34
CA ASP A 29 13.96 30.71 28.25
C ASP A 29 15.47 30.90 28.25
N SER A 30 16.10 30.89 27.06
CA SER A 30 17.35 31.59 26.77
C SER A 30 17.55 31.68 25.24
N HIS A 31 17.27 32.84 24.67
CA HIS A 31 17.81 33.29 23.38
C HIS A 31 19.35 33.39 23.45
N PRO A 32 20.02 33.23 22.31
CA PRO A 32 20.82 34.36 21.85
C PRO A 32 20.60 34.69 20.35
N ASP A 33 20.53 35.98 20.08
CA ASP A 33 20.79 36.62 18.79
C ASP A 33 22.14 36.18 18.19
N ALA A 34 22.16 35.88 16.89
CA ALA A 34 23.28 36.22 16.02
C ALA A 34 22.83 36.24 14.55
N ALA A 35 22.92 37.44 13.98
CA ALA A 35 22.57 37.81 12.62
C ALA A 35 23.64 37.43 11.58
N ALA A 36 23.22 37.58 10.31
CA ALA A 36 24.01 37.75 9.08
C ALA A 36 24.61 36.46 8.47
N ALA A 37 24.60 36.21 7.15
CA ALA A 37 24.42 37.10 6.02
C ALA A 37 23.91 36.31 4.79
N ALA A 38 22.98 36.90 4.05
CA ALA A 38 22.63 36.50 2.69
C ALA A 38 23.56 37.22 1.69
N PRO A 39 24.18 36.53 0.72
CA PRO A 39 24.87 37.21 -0.38
C PRO A 39 23.89 37.67 -1.46
N GLN A 40 24.12 38.90 -1.90
CA GLN A 40 23.29 39.73 -2.75
C GLN A 40 23.33 39.29 -4.23
N ALA A 41 22.21 39.52 -4.92
CA ALA A 41 22.12 39.53 -6.37
C ALA A 41 22.84 40.76 -6.96
N PRO A 42 23.54 40.64 -8.11
CA PRO A 42 23.89 41.79 -8.92
C PRO A 42 22.79 42.10 -9.95
N ALA A 43 22.29 43.33 -9.90
CA ALA A 43 21.54 43.94 -10.98
C ALA A 43 22.50 44.71 -11.90
N GLY A 44 22.28 44.62 -13.22
CA GLY A 44 22.66 45.66 -14.18
C GLY A 44 23.59 45.25 -15.32
N ALA A 45 23.01 44.93 -16.48
CA ALA A 45 23.57 45.30 -17.78
C ALA A 45 22.44 45.43 -18.82
N SER A 46 22.39 46.58 -19.49
CA SER A 46 21.35 47.00 -20.43
C SER A 46 21.68 46.62 -21.87
N ILE A 47 20.69 46.03 -22.54
CA ILE A 47 20.24 46.09 -23.95
C ILE A 47 21.27 46.36 -25.07
N ALA A 48 21.34 45.43 -26.03
CA ALA A 48 21.61 45.71 -27.44
C ALA A 48 20.54 45.01 -28.32
N PRO A 49 19.98 45.67 -29.37
CA PRO A 49 19.00 45.07 -30.26
C PRO A 49 19.70 44.26 -31.37
N VAL A 50 19.21 43.06 -31.65
CA VAL A 50 19.74 42.17 -32.71
C VAL A 50 18.60 41.90 -33.72
N PRO A 51 18.86 41.91 -35.05
CA PRO A 51 17.88 42.18 -36.08
C PRO A 51 16.99 40.97 -36.45
N SER A 52 15.88 41.27 -37.13
CA SER A 52 14.89 40.32 -37.63
C SER A 52 15.39 39.37 -38.73
N VAL A 53 14.63 38.27 -38.87
CA VAL A 53 14.45 37.26 -39.95
C VAL A 53 15.31 35.97 -39.91
N PRO A 54 14.83 34.80 -40.41
CA PRO A 54 13.55 34.50 -41.09
C PRO A 54 12.69 33.38 -40.44
N SER A 55 11.41 33.37 -40.81
CA SER A 55 10.43 32.32 -40.49
C SER A 55 10.89 30.93 -40.90
N VAL A 56 10.81 29.97 -39.97
CA VAL A 56 10.91 28.53 -40.26
C VAL A 56 9.53 27.86 -40.10
N PRO A 57 9.19 26.90 -40.97
CA PRO A 57 7.82 26.44 -41.19
C PRO A 57 7.25 25.67 -39.99
N SER A 58 5.93 25.80 -39.80
CA SER A 58 5.12 24.90 -38.98
C SER A 58 5.46 23.45 -39.34
N LEU A 59 6.09 22.76 -38.41
CA LEU A 59 6.08 21.32 -38.34
C LEU A 59 5.10 20.97 -37.23
N ASP A 60 3.92 20.52 -37.65
CA ASP A 60 3.01 19.69 -36.88
C ASP A 60 3.73 18.40 -36.48
N GLY A 61 4.69 18.53 -35.57
CA GLY A 61 5.15 17.45 -34.74
C GLY A 61 4.43 17.64 -33.44
N ALA A 62 3.31 16.93 -33.27
CA ALA A 62 2.80 16.66 -31.93
C ALA A 62 3.99 16.16 -31.12
N SER A 63 4.55 17.06 -30.32
CA SER A 63 5.28 16.66 -29.15
C SER A 63 4.24 15.88 -28.38
N GLN A 64 4.25 14.56 -28.55
CA GLN A 64 3.94 13.67 -27.45
C GLN A 64 4.91 14.13 -26.37
N ALA A 65 4.46 15.11 -25.59
CA ALA A 65 4.77 15.15 -24.19
C ALA A 65 4.51 13.72 -23.76
N ALA A 66 5.60 12.97 -23.53
CA ALA A 66 5.52 11.80 -22.73
C ALA A 66 4.77 12.28 -21.50
N SER A 67 3.50 11.89 -21.41
CA SER A 67 2.76 11.91 -20.16
C SER A 67 3.72 11.21 -19.21
N THR A 68 4.35 11.96 -18.32
CA THR A 68 4.90 11.40 -17.10
C THR A 68 3.75 10.59 -16.55
N GLY A 69 3.80 9.27 -16.73
CA GLY A 69 2.67 8.32 -16.73
C GLY A 69 2.02 8.13 -15.36
N GLU A 70 1.82 9.22 -14.66
CA GLU A 70 1.19 9.36 -13.36
C GLU A 70 -0.32 9.28 -13.59
N ARG A 71 -0.93 8.19 -13.12
CA ARG A 71 -2.39 8.08 -13.07
C ARG A 71 -2.93 8.95 -11.93
N PRO A 72 -4.03 9.69 -12.12
CA PRO A 72 -4.68 10.41 -11.03
C PRO A 72 -5.13 9.44 -9.93
N THR A 73 -5.13 9.88 -8.68
CA THR A 73 -5.55 9.05 -7.54
C THR A 73 -7.00 9.31 -7.16
N LEU A 74 -7.79 8.25 -7.13
CA LEU A 74 -9.15 8.23 -6.62
C LEU A 74 -9.13 7.90 -5.12
N MET A 75 -9.60 8.83 -4.30
CA MET A 75 -9.75 8.66 -2.86
C MET A 75 -11.12 8.04 -2.57
N ILE A 76 -11.14 6.88 -1.91
CA ILE A 76 -12.37 6.17 -1.53
C ILE A 76 -12.44 6.09 -0.02
N THR A 77 -13.47 6.72 0.55
CA THR A 77 -13.79 6.66 1.99
C THR A 77 -15.13 5.97 2.26
N SER A 78 -15.84 5.56 1.20
CA SER A 78 -17.05 4.75 1.34
C SER A 78 -16.69 3.37 1.90
N THR A 79 -17.53 2.85 2.78
CA THR A 79 -17.42 1.49 3.31
C THR A 79 -18.17 0.46 2.46
N GLY A 80 -18.80 0.86 1.36
CA GLY A 80 -19.67 -0.01 0.58
C GLY A 80 -19.83 0.39 -0.89
N GLY A 81 -20.00 -0.60 -1.77
CA GLY A 81 -20.50 -0.43 -3.13
C GLY A 81 -19.52 -0.76 -4.26
N THR A 82 -19.80 -0.24 -5.45
CA THR A 82 -18.97 -0.45 -6.64
C THR A 82 -18.38 0.88 -7.08
N VAL A 83 -17.08 0.90 -7.38
CA VAL A 83 -16.34 2.09 -7.79
C VAL A 83 -15.59 1.79 -9.08
N SER A 84 -15.69 2.69 -10.06
CA SER A 84 -14.85 2.63 -11.26
C SER A 84 -13.48 3.23 -10.96
N CYS A 85 -12.41 2.47 -11.21
CA CYS A 85 -11.01 2.88 -11.05
C CYS A 85 -10.28 3.01 -12.40
N GLU A 86 -11.01 2.97 -13.52
CA GLU A 86 -10.43 2.95 -14.87
C GLU A 86 -9.41 4.07 -15.08
N GLY A 87 -8.14 3.73 -15.30
CA GLY A 87 -7.08 4.71 -15.53
C GLY A 87 -6.66 5.50 -14.28
N HIS A 88 -7.09 5.11 -13.08
CA HIS A 88 -6.78 5.76 -11.82
C HIS A 88 -5.94 4.86 -10.90
N ASN A 89 -5.11 5.49 -10.07
CA ASN A 89 -4.67 4.89 -8.82
C ASN A 89 -5.82 4.96 -7.81
N VAL A 90 -5.83 4.08 -6.82
CA VAL A 90 -6.87 4.02 -5.79
C VAL A 90 -6.22 4.08 -4.42
N ASP A 91 -6.71 4.98 -3.59
CA ASP A 91 -6.45 5.00 -2.16
C ASP A 91 -7.78 4.78 -1.43
N LEU A 92 -7.94 3.56 -0.91
CA LEU A 92 -9.09 3.15 -0.13
C LEU A 92 -8.72 3.26 1.35
N THR A 93 -9.36 4.18 2.06
CA THR A 93 -9.21 4.30 3.51
C THR A 93 -10.55 4.07 4.21
N GLY A 94 -10.63 3.04 5.05
CA GLY A 94 -11.86 2.77 5.80
C GLY A 94 -11.85 1.41 6.48
N GLN A 95 -12.51 1.31 7.63
CA GLN A 95 -12.70 0.05 8.35
C GLN A 95 -13.99 -0.63 7.88
N ASN A 96 -14.00 -1.97 7.85
CA ASN A 96 -15.15 -2.76 7.45
C ASN A 96 -15.67 -2.40 6.04
N ALA A 97 -14.76 -1.99 5.15
CA ALA A 97 -15.12 -1.65 3.78
C ALA A 97 -15.53 -2.91 3.00
N ASN A 98 -16.56 -2.83 2.18
CA ASN A 98 -17.01 -3.90 1.28
C ASN A 98 -17.20 -3.32 -0.13
N LEU A 99 -16.16 -3.43 -0.96
CA LEU A 99 -16.07 -2.70 -2.22
C LEU A 99 -15.75 -3.60 -3.40
N VAL A 100 -16.27 -3.22 -4.56
CA VAL A 100 -15.92 -3.77 -5.86
C VAL A 100 -15.28 -2.67 -6.71
N LEU A 101 -14.01 -2.83 -7.07
CA LEU A 101 -13.28 -1.93 -7.95
C LEU A 101 -13.33 -2.48 -9.38
N LYS A 102 -13.86 -1.65 -10.29
CA LYS A 102 -14.11 -1.99 -11.69
C LYS A 102 -13.20 -1.21 -12.63
N GLY A 103 -12.71 -1.88 -13.67
CA GLY A 103 -11.79 -1.32 -14.67
C GLY A 103 -10.32 -1.64 -14.39
N ALA A 104 -9.45 -1.10 -15.24
CA ALA A 104 -8.01 -1.22 -15.15
C ALA A 104 -7.45 -0.20 -14.14
N CYS A 105 -7.42 -0.58 -12.86
CA CYS A 105 -6.78 0.23 -11.83
C CYS A 105 -5.26 0.25 -12.07
N GLY A 106 -4.60 1.33 -11.65
CA GLY A 106 -3.15 1.39 -11.50
C GLY A 106 -2.72 0.70 -10.22
N THR A 107 -2.20 1.49 -9.29
CA THR A 107 -1.90 1.04 -7.93
C THR A 107 -3.15 1.13 -7.07
N VAL A 108 -3.47 0.07 -6.33
CA VAL A 108 -4.53 0.05 -5.33
C VAL A 108 -3.92 -0.07 -3.94
N ALA A 109 -4.02 0.99 -3.15
CA ALA A 109 -3.70 1.00 -1.73
C ALA A 109 -4.98 0.79 -0.93
N VAL A 110 -5.00 -0.21 -0.06
CA VAL A 110 -6.09 -0.49 0.86
C VAL A 110 -5.58 -0.28 2.28
N LEU A 111 -6.08 0.74 2.95
CA LEU A 111 -5.74 1.10 4.32
C LEU A 111 -6.97 0.92 5.23
N GLY A 112 -7.00 -0.17 5.99
CA GLY A 112 -8.15 -0.47 6.82
C GLY A 112 -8.18 -1.89 7.35
N GLN A 113 -8.94 -2.08 8.43
CA GLN A 113 -9.16 -3.39 9.05
C GLN A 113 -10.48 -3.98 8.57
N HIS A 114 -10.57 -5.31 8.51
CA HIS A 114 -11.78 -6.05 8.14
C HIS A 114 -12.35 -5.66 6.75
N ALA A 115 -11.49 -5.20 5.85
CA ALA A 115 -11.89 -4.81 4.50
C ALA A 115 -12.12 -6.06 3.63
N ILE A 116 -13.19 -6.07 2.86
CA ILE A 116 -13.50 -7.03 1.81
C ILE A 116 -13.49 -6.28 0.48
N VAL A 117 -12.50 -6.54 -0.36
CA VAL A 117 -12.34 -5.80 -1.61
C VAL A 117 -12.18 -6.77 -2.77
N HIS A 118 -12.98 -6.57 -3.81
CA HIS A 118 -12.85 -7.27 -5.08
C HIS A 118 -12.30 -6.29 -6.13
N ILE A 119 -11.20 -6.65 -6.77
CA ILE A 119 -10.53 -5.83 -7.78
C ILE A 119 -10.54 -6.60 -9.09
N GLU A 120 -11.05 -5.97 -10.15
CA GLU A 120 -11.03 -6.60 -11.47
C GLU A 120 -9.61 -6.68 -12.04
N HIS A 121 -8.90 -5.55 -12.09
CA HIS A 121 -7.52 -5.48 -12.54
C HIS A 121 -6.76 -4.38 -11.80
N ALA A 122 -5.51 -4.64 -11.42
CA ALA A 122 -4.61 -3.66 -10.82
C ALA A 122 -3.16 -4.00 -11.19
N GLU A 123 -2.37 -2.99 -11.53
CA GLU A 123 -0.94 -3.20 -11.81
C GLU A 123 -0.17 -3.51 -10.53
N ALA A 124 -0.54 -2.85 -9.44
CA ALA A 124 0.07 -3.05 -8.13
C ALA A 124 -0.99 -2.97 -7.03
N VAL A 125 -0.77 -3.73 -5.96
CA VAL A 125 -1.67 -3.81 -4.82
C VAL A 125 -0.86 -3.68 -3.54
N ARG A 126 -1.30 -2.79 -2.64
CA ARG A 126 -0.72 -2.63 -1.31
C ARG A 126 -1.82 -2.71 -0.27
N LEU A 127 -1.81 -3.79 0.51
CA LEU A 127 -2.73 -3.99 1.61
C LEU A 127 -2.05 -3.61 2.93
N VAL A 128 -2.65 -2.67 3.64
CA VAL A 128 -2.22 -2.23 4.97
C VAL A 128 -3.42 -2.30 5.91
N GLY A 129 -3.33 -3.18 6.90
CA GLY A 129 -4.40 -3.37 7.89
C GLY A 129 -4.82 -4.83 8.02
N ASP A 130 -5.42 -5.14 9.17
CA ASP A 130 -5.57 -6.51 9.63
C ASP A 130 -6.92 -7.12 9.25
N ASP A 131 -6.98 -8.45 9.22
CA ASP A 131 -8.19 -9.25 9.04
C ASP A 131 -8.95 -8.93 7.73
N ALA A 132 -8.21 -8.56 6.68
CA ALA A 132 -8.77 -8.17 5.39
C ALA A 132 -8.86 -9.35 4.42
N GLN A 133 -9.80 -9.28 3.48
CA GLN A 133 -10.00 -10.22 2.38
C GLN A 133 -9.94 -9.48 1.06
N LEU A 134 -8.93 -9.78 0.26
CA LEU A 134 -8.69 -9.16 -1.02
C LEU A 134 -8.76 -10.19 -2.13
N THR A 135 -9.56 -9.93 -3.17
CA THR A 135 -9.61 -10.76 -4.38
C THR A 135 -9.30 -9.91 -5.58
N LEU A 136 -8.15 -10.16 -6.21
CA LEU A 136 -7.77 -9.62 -7.51
C LEU A 136 -8.10 -10.68 -8.57
N ALA A 137 -8.98 -10.35 -9.52
CA ALA A 137 -9.35 -11.28 -10.59
C ALA A 137 -8.24 -11.43 -11.65
N GLY A 138 -7.51 -10.35 -11.93
CA GLY A 138 -6.41 -10.32 -12.89
C GLY A 138 -5.03 -10.63 -12.31
N ASP A 139 -4.03 -10.30 -13.13
CA ASP A 139 -2.61 -10.37 -12.79
C ASP A 139 -2.14 -9.06 -12.16
N ALA A 140 -1.07 -9.11 -11.35
CA ALA A 140 -0.41 -7.92 -10.80
C ALA A 140 1.11 -8.06 -10.90
N ARG A 141 1.79 -6.95 -11.14
CA ARG A 141 3.27 -6.92 -11.11
C ARG A 141 3.77 -7.00 -9.68
N THR A 142 3.17 -6.23 -8.78
CA THR A 142 3.63 -6.13 -7.39
C THR A 142 2.46 -6.23 -6.44
N VAL A 143 2.60 -7.10 -5.44
CA VAL A 143 1.66 -7.18 -4.33
C VAL A 143 2.40 -7.12 -3.01
N GLU A 144 2.02 -6.16 -2.17
CA GLU A 144 2.54 -5.98 -0.83
C GLU A 144 1.44 -6.22 0.20
N VAL A 145 1.73 -7.09 1.18
CA VAL A 145 0.78 -7.53 2.21
C VAL A 145 1.34 -7.16 3.59
N LEU A 146 1.09 -5.91 3.99
CA LEU A 146 1.45 -5.34 5.29
C LEU A 146 0.29 -5.49 6.28
N SER A 147 -0.13 -6.74 6.51
CA SER A 147 -1.32 -7.07 7.30
C SER A 147 -1.09 -8.22 8.26
N ARG A 148 -2.00 -8.41 9.21
CA ARG A 148 -2.10 -9.65 9.98
C ARG A 148 -3.39 -10.39 9.67
N SER A 149 -3.31 -11.71 9.59
CA SER A 149 -4.47 -12.60 9.45
C SER A 149 -5.32 -12.34 8.20
N SER A 150 -4.74 -11.76 7.14
CA SER A 150 -5.48 -11.41 5.93
C SER A 150 -5.44 -12.53 4.89
N MET A 151 -6.42 -12.53 3.98
CA MET A 151 -6.47 -13.42 2.82
C MET A 151 -6.36 -12.63 1.52
N LEU A 152 -5.47 -13.06 0.62
CA LEU A 152 -5.33 -12.55 -0.73
C LEU A 152 -5.56 -13.67 -1.74
N LYS A 153 -6.39 -13.41 -2.74
CA LYS A 153 -6.52 -14.22 -3.95
C LYS A 153 -6.12 -13.37 -5.16
N ALA A 154 -5.31 -13.91 -6.06
CA ALA A 154 -4.85 -13.22 -7.26
C ALA A 154 -4.67 -14.19 -8.44
N GLY A 155 -4.56 -13.65 -9.66
CA GLY A 155 -4.04 -14.36 -10.82
C GLY A 155 -2.54 -14.61 -10.69
N ARG A 156 -1.75 -14.10 -11.63
CA ARG A 156 -0.28 -14.14 -11.56
C ARG A 156 0.26 -12.94 -10.78
N ILE A 157 1.33 -13.17 -10.04
CA ILE A 157 2.06 -12.13 -9.31
C ILE A 157 3.54 -12.21 -9.69
N ASP A 158 4.13 -11.13 -10.19
CA ASP A 158 5.57 -11.13 -10.49
C ASP A 158 6.39 -11.01 -9.20
N THR A 159 6.04 -10.06 -8.34
CA THR A 159 6.71 -9.81 -7.06
C THR A 159 5.71 -9.78 -5.92
N LEU A 160 5.85 -10.71 -4.99
CA LEU A 160 5.07 -10.77 -3.76
C LEU A 160 5.95 -10.41 -2.55
N LEU A 161 5.49 -9.45 -1.75
CA LEU A 161 6.14 -9.01 -0.51
C LEU A 161 5.17 -9.22 0.64
N VAL A 162 5.55 -10.03 1.63
CA VAL A 162 4.72 -10.33 2.80
C VAL A 162 5.49 -10.00 4.09
N PRO A 163 5.54 -8.72 4.48
CA PRO A 163 6.13 -8.33 5.75
C PRO A 163 5.21 -8.59 6.95
N GLY A 164 3.93 -8.82 6.73
CA GLY A 164 2.95 -9.12 7.77
C GLY A 164 2.93 -10.57 8.26
N ASP A 165 2.07 -10.87 9.23
CA ASP A 165 1.98 -12.17 9.91
C ASP A 165 0.69 -12.93 9.60
N ASN A 166 0.75 -14.26 9.58
CA ASN A 166 -0.41 -15.16 9.48
C ASN A 166 -1.30 -14.90 8.25
N ASN A 167 -0.73 -14.33 7.18
CA ASN A 167 -1.49 -14.06 5.97
C ASN A 167 -1.61 -15.32 5.10
N GLN A 168 -2.70 -15.43 4.36
CA GLN A 168 -2.92 -16.49 3.38
C GLN A 168 -2.94 -15.89 1.98
N VAL A 169 -2.00 -16.27 1.12
CA VAL A 169 -1.94 -15.85 -0.27
C VAL A 169 -2.22 -17.05 -1.18
N GLN A 170 -3.20 -16.91 -2.06
CA GLN A 170 -3.55 -17.88 -3.09
C GLN A 170 -3.41 -17.22 -4.45
N ALA A 171 -2.50 -17.70 -5.28
CA ALA A 171 -2.25 -17.15 -6.61
C ALA A 171 -2.25 -18.26 -7.66
N GLN A 172 -2.50 -17.90 -8.92
CA GLN A 172 -2.30 -18.83 -10.03
C GLN A 172 -0.81 -19.17 -10.21
N ALA A 173 0.05 -18.16 -10.16
CA ALA A 173 1.51 -18.32 -10.23
C ALA A 173 2.19 -17.14 -9.53
N ILE A 174 3.35 -17.37 -8.92
CA ILE A 174 4.17 -16.32 -8.32
C ILE A 174 5.59 -16.45 -8.90
N ALA A 175 6.15 -15.37 -9.44
CA ALA A 175 7.52 -15.42 -9.97
C ALA A 175 8.57 -15.26 -8.85
N SER A 176 8.37 -14.32 -7.93
CA SER A 176 9.22 -14.14 -6.76
C SER A 176 8.41 -13.78 -5.52
N ALA A 177 8.82 -14.30 -4.36
CA ALA A 177 8.21 -14.04 -3.07
C ALA A 177 9.26 -13.74 -2.01
N THR A 178 9.08 -12.64 -1.27
CA THR A 178 9.88 -12.29 -0.09
C THR A 178 8.98 -12.22 1.14
N LEU A 179 9.32 -12.98 2.17
CA LEU A 179 8.56 -13.06 3.42
C LEU A 179 9.45 -12.56 4.56
N HIS A 180 8.92 -11.69 5.41
CA HIS A 180 9.60 -11.25 6.63
C HIS A 180 8.80 -11.56 7.90
N GLY A 181 7.47 -11.65 7.81
CA GLY A 181 6.65 -12.01 8.96
C GLY A 181 6.60 -13.51 9.20
N ARG A 182 5.75 -13.92 10.14
CA ARG A 182 5.62 -15.31 10.59
C ARG A 182 4.30 -15.96 10.22
N GLY A 183 4.29 -17.27 10.08
CA GLY A 183 3.06 -18.06 9.93
C GLY A 183 2.30 -17.79 8.62
N ASN A 184 2.93 -17.15 7.64
CA ASN A 184 2.29 -16.86 6.36
C ASN A 184 2.17 -18.15 5.53
N ARG A 185 1.04 -18.31 4.85
CA ARG A 185 0.78 -19.45 3.98
C ARG A 185 0.58 -19.01 2.54
N ILE A 186 1.51 -19.38 1.67
CA ILE A 186 1.46 -19.09 0.24
C ILE A 186 1.13 -20.38 -0.51
N THR A 187 0.09 -20.32 -1.34
CA THR A 187 -0.30 -21.39 -2.26
C THR A 187 -0.31 -20.86 -3.68
N GLN A 188 0.44 -21.49 -4.58
CA GLN A 188 0.38 -21.22 -6.02
C GLN A 188 -0.14 -22.44 -6.77
N GLN A 189 -0.83 -22.24 -7.89
CA GLN A 189 -1.35 -23.34 -8.72
C GLN A 189 -0.34 -23.83 -9.76
N SER A 190 0.68 -23.03 -10.06
CA SER A 190 1.67 -23.35 -11.09
C SER A 190 2.93 -22.53 -10.89
N GLY A 191 4.02 -22.98 -11.50
CA GLY A 191 5.31 -22.29 -11.45
C GLY A 191 6.16 -22.66 -10.25
N ASN A 192 7.39 -22.14 -10.27
CA ASN A 192 8.38 -22.27 -9.22
C ASN A 192 8.83 -20.87 -8.81
N ALA A 193 8.21 -20.33 -7.78
CA ALA A 193 8.57 -19.02 -7.25
C ALA A 193 10.01 -19.01 -6.71
N VAL A 194 10.77 -17.96 -7.02
CA VAL A 194 12.02 -17.65 -6.31
C VAL A 194 11.64 -17.15 -4.90
N LEU A 195 12.05 -17.89 -3.87
CA LEU A 195 11.62 -17.62 -2.50
C LEU A 195 12.77 -17.13 -1.64
N ASN A 196 12.57 -15.97 -1.02
CA ASN A 196 13.41 -15.42 0.04
C ASN A 196 12.58 -15.33 1.33
N ASP A 197 12.76 -16.27 2.25
CA ASP A 197 12.08 -16.27 3.54
C ASP A 197 13.04 -15.85 4.65
N TYR A 198 12.78 -14.68 5.24
CA TYR A 198 13.51 -14.11 6.37
C TYR A 198 12.69 -14.21 7.67
N GLY A 199 11.50 -14.81 7.63
CA GLY A 199 10.60 -14.95 8.77
C GLY A 199 10.68 -16.31 9.45
N SER A 200 9.59 -16.72 10.10
CA SER A 200 9.48 -18.03 10.76
C SER A 200 8.14 -18.69 10.47
N ASP A 201 8.10 -20.02 10.46
CA ASP A 201 6.87 -20.82 10.35
C ASP A 201 6.03 -20.54 9.08
N ASN A 202 6.65 -19.97 8.06
CA ASN A 202 6.00 -19.72 6.79
C ASN A 202 5.88 -21.04 6.00
N GLN A 203 4.77 -21.20 5.28
CA GLN A 203 4.47 -22.39 4.49
C GLN A 203 4.23 -21.99 3.04
N ILE A 204 5.00 -22.57 2.13
CA ILE A 204 4.87 -22.34 0.70
C ILE A 204 4.56 -23.67 0.03
N SER A 205 3.51 -23.71 -0.79
CA SER A 205 3.11 -24.91 -1.51
C SER A 205 2.66 -24.60 -2.93
N THR A 206 2.92 -25.54 -3.83
CA THR A 206 2.37 -25.55 -5.19
C THR A 206 1.34 -26.68 -5.28
N ARG A 207 0.17 -26.43 -5.85
CA ARG A 207 -0.93 -27.40 -6.00
C ARG A 207 -1.25 -27.70 -7.45
#